data_AF-A0A536T486-F1
#
_entry.id   AF-A0A536T486-F1
#
_cell.length_a   1.000
_cell.length_b   1.000
_cell.length_c   1.000
_cell.angle_alpha   90.00
_cell.angle_beta   90.00
_cell.angle_gamma   90.00
#
_symmetry.space_group_name_H-M   'P 1'
#
loop_
_entity.id
_entity.type
_entity.pdbx_description
1 polymer ?
#
loop_
_entity_poly.entity_id
_entity_poly.type
_entity_poly.pdbx_seq_one_letter_code
_entity_poly.pdbx_strand_id
1 'polypeptide(L)'
;MADARFAPRGAAQYESDAIDIARIVVVAAAIIAIVAGCVIASALLERAFARGFGRAIPAPANTRPPAISGPVLQVSPETELDALRAAKRAQLEDYRWIDRQKGAVQISIERAMQLLAERAAAKDASP
;
A
#
# COMPACT_ATOMS: atom_id res chain seq x y z
N MET A 1 18.20 -14.52 99.16
CA MET A 1 19.31 -13.72 98.63
C MET A 1 20.10 -14.64 97.71
N ALA A 2 19.80 -14.77 96.42
CA ALA A 2 19.58 -13.70 95.41
C ALA A 2 20.84 -12.81 95.36
N ASP A 3 21.56 -12.63 94.25
CA ASP A 3 21.10 -12.35 92.89
C ASP A 3 22.17 -12.77 91.85
N ALA A 4 21.77 -13.51 90.81
CA ALA A 4 21.50 -13.03 89.45
C ALA A 4 22.77 -12.78 88.62
N ARG A 5 23.08 -13.79 87.79
CA ARG A 5 24.17 -13.80 86.81
C ARG A 5 23.82 -12.82 85.68
N PHE A 6 24.76 -11.92 85.36
CA PHE A 6 24.69 -11.11 84.15
C PHE A 6 24.66 -12.01 82.91
N ALA A 7 23.58 -11.93 82.14
CA ALA A 7 23.52 -12.46 80.78
C ALA A 7 23.18 -11.31 79.83
N PRO A 8 24.16 -10.70 79.15
CA PRO A 8 23.86 -9.91 77.97
C PRO A 8 23.47 -10.88 76.84
N ARG A 9 22.19 -11.24 76.72
CA ARG A 9 21.68 -11.84 75.49
C ARG A 9 21.16 -10.73 74.58
N GLY A 10 22.07 -10.28 73.73
CA GLY A 10 21.80 -9.32 72.68
C GLY A 10 23.07 -9.04 71.88
N ALA A 11 23.90 -10.06 71.66
CA ALA A 11 24.92 -9.97 70.62
C ALA A 11 24.17 -9.91 69.30
N ALA A 12 24.32 -8.78 68.60
CA ALA A 12 23.81 -8.55 67.26
C ALA A 12 24.03 -9.81 66.41
N GLN A 13 22.94 -10.48 66.06
CA GLN A 13 22.96 -11.47 64.99
C GLN A 13 23.15 -10.68 63.70
N TYR A 14 24.40 -10.34 63.39
CA TYR A 14 24.80 -10.09 62.02
C TYR A 14 24.63 -11.42 61.31
N GLU A 15 23.52 -11.55 60.60
CA GLU A 15 23.38 -12.56 59.56
C GLU A 15 24.63 -12.47 58.72
N SER A 16 25.46 -13.51 58.81
CA SER A 16 26.69 -13.58 58.06
C SER A 16 26.25 -13.55 56.61
N ASP A 17 26.64 -12.47 55.93
CA ASP A 17 26.45 -12.24 54.52
C ASP A 17 27.17 -13.37 53.75
N ALA A 18 26.56 -14.55 53.71
CA ALA A 18 27.05 -15.72 52.99
C ALA A 18 26.68 -15.59 51.50
N ILE A 19 26.77 -14.38 50.98
CA ILE A 19 26.77 -14.12 49.56
C ILE A 19 28.13 -14.57 49.05
N ASP A 20 28.14 -15.72 48.38
CA ASP A 20 29.33 -16.29 47.77
C ASP A 20 29.73 -15.41 46.57
N ILE A 21 30.60 -14.42 46.83
CA ILE A 21 31.07 -13.44 45.84
C ILE A 21 31.64 -14.15 44.61
N ALA A 22 32.29 -15.31 44.79
CA ALA A 22 32.81 -16.10 43.69
C ALA A 22 31.68 -16.56 42.75
N ARG A 23 30.52 -16.96 43.29
CA ARG A 23 29.35 -17.31 42.46
C ARG A 23 28.78 -16.11 41.72
N ILE A 24 28.71 -14.94 42.36
CA ILE A 24 28.26 -13.71 41.70
C ILE A 24 29.18 -13.35 40.54
N VAL A 25 30.49 -13.42 40.74
CA VAL A 25 31.49 -13.13 39.70
C VAL A 25 31.38 -14.13 38.54
N VAL A 26 31.18 -15.43 38.85
CA VAL A 26 30.98 -16.46 37.82
C VAL A 26 29.71 -16.21 37.02
N VAL A 27 28.60 -15.88 37.68
CA VAL A 27 27.33 -15.57 37.00
C VAL A 27 27.47 -14.30 36.15
N ALA A 28 28.10 -13.25 36.67
CA ALA A 28 28.35 -12.02 35.92
C ALA A 28 29.24 -12.28 34.68
N ALA A 29 30.31 -13.06 34.84
CA ALA A 29 31.18 -13.46 33.74
C ALA A 29 30.43 -14.31 32.70
N ALA A 30 29.56 -15.22 33.12
CA ALA A 30 28.72 -16.00 32.23
C ALA A 30 27.76 -15.12 31.42
N ILE A 31 27.12 -14.14 32.05
CA ILE A 31 26.24 -13.18 31.36
C ILE A 31 27.03 -12.38 30.32
N ILE A 32 28.21 -11.86 30.69
CA ILE A 32 29.08 -11.12 29.77
C ILE A 32 29.50 -12.00 28.59
N ALA A 33 29.87 -13.26 28.83
CA ALA A 33 30.24 -14.20 27.80
C ALA A 33 29.07 -14.51 26.85
N ILE A 34 27.85 -14.62 27.36
CA ILE A 34 26.64 -14.81 26.54
C ILE A 34 26.40 -13.59 25.67
N VAL A 35 26.45 -12.38 26.23
CA VAL A 35 26.26 -11.13 25.47
C VAL A 35 27.33 -10.99 24.38
N ALA A 36 28.60 -11.20 24.73
CA ALA A 36 29.71 -11.18 23.77
C ALA A 36 29.51 -12.23 22.67
N GLY A 37 29.07 -13.45 23.04
CA GLY A 37 28.73 -14.51 22.10
C GLY A 37 27.63 -14.11 21.12
N CYS A 38 26.55 -13.50 21.62
CA CYS A 38 25.46 -12.98 20.78
C CYS A 38 25.94 -11.90 19.81
N VAL A 39 26.75 -10.95 20.29
CA VAL A 39 27.31 -9.88 19.43
C VAL A 39 28.21 -10.46 18.34
N ILE A 40 29.07 -11.41 18.69
CA ILE A 40 29.96 -12.09 17.74
C ILE A 40 29.14 -12.90 16.73
N ALA A 41 28.14 -13.65 17.17
CA ALA A 41 27.27 -14.44 16.32
C ALA A 41 26.51 -13.55 15.32
N SER A 42 25.94 -12.43 15.77
CA SER A 42 25.29 -11.44 14.91
C SER A 42 26.24 -10.87 13.87
N ALA A 43 27.45 -10.46 14.28
CA ALA A 43 28.45 -9.93 13.35
C ALA A 43 28.92 -10.96 12.32
N LEU A 44 29.03 -12.24 12.71
CA LEU A 44 29.37 -13.34 11.80
C LEU A 44 28.23 -13.63 10.82
N LEU A 45 26.98 -13.63 11.31
CA LEU A 45 25.78 -13.79 10.50
C LEU A 45 25.68 -12.67 9.46
N GLU A 46 25.80 -11.41 9.87
CA GLU A 46 25.81 -10.27 8.95
C GLU A 46 26.91 -10.36 7.91
N ARG A 47 28.14 -10.75 8.29
CA ARG A 47 29.23 -10.95 7.34
C ARG A 47 28.98 -12.10 6.38
N ALA A 48 28.40 -13.20 6.86
CA ALA A 48 28.03 -14.33 6.02
C ALA A 48 26.88 -13.96 5.05
N PHE A 49 25.88 -13.24 5.55
CA PHE A 49 24.76 -12.73 4.77
C PHE A 49 25.22 -11.69 3.75
N ALA A 50 26.13 -10.78 4.11
CA ALA A 50 26.71 -9.83 3.17
C ALA A 50 27.54 -10.53 2.08
N ARG A 51 28.16 -11.68 2.37
CA ARG A 51 28.84 -12.48 1.34
C ARG A 51 27.87 -13.28 0.46
N GLY A 52 26.76 -13.77 1.01
CA GLY A 52 25.76 -14.57 0.28
C GLY A 52 24.70 -13.75 -0.48
N PHE A 53 24.24 -12.65 0.12
CA PHE A 53 23.18 -11.75 -0.36
C PHE A 53 23.68 -10.35 -0.72
N GLY A 54 24.89 -9.96 -0.29
CA GLY A 54 25.49 -8.66 -0.63
C GLY A 54 26.12 -8.58 -2.02
N ARG A 55 25.93 -9.62 -2.86
CA ARG A 55 25.86 -9.37 -4.29
C ARG A 55 24.61 -8.52 -4.52
N ALA A 56 24.79 -7.20 -4.50
CA ALA A 56 23.81 -6.28 -5.05
C ALA A 56 23.39 -6.88 -6.39
N ILE A 57 22.13 -7.31 -6.49
CA ILE A 57 21.54 -7.63 -7.78
C ILE A 57 21.79 -6.34 -8.58
N PRO A 58 22.62 -6.37 -9.64
CA PRO A 58 22.89 -5.16 -10.39
C PRO A 58 21.53 -4.57 -10.72
N ALA A 59 21.31 -3.31 -10.30
CA ALA A 59 20.06 -2.62 -10.54
C ALA A 59 19.72 -2.90 -12.01
N PRO A 60 18.57 -3.53 -12.30
CA PRO A 60 18.32 -4.04 -13.62
C PRO A 60 18.51 -2.89 -14.58
N ALA A 61 19.55 -2.99 -15.42
CA ALA A 61 19.85 -1.98 -16.41
C ALA A 61 18.62 -1.93 -17.31
N ASN A 62 17.80 -0.91 -17.12
CA ASN A 62 16.67 -0.60 -17.97
C ASN A 62 15.53 -1.63 -17.94
N THR A 63 15.17 -2.20 -16.78
CA THR A 63 13.83 -2.83 -16.71
C THR A 63 12.79 -1.72 -16.68
N ARG A 64 12.29 -1.38 -17.86
CA ARG A 64 10.93 -0.86 -18.04
C ARG A 64 10.03 -1.60 -17.03
N PRO A 65 9.29 -0.89 -16.16
CA PRO A 65 8.34 -1.53 -15.26
C PRO A 65 7.50 -2.52 -16.07
N PRO A 66 7.22 -3.73 -15.53
CA PRO A 66 6.39 -4.70 -16.24
C PRO A 66 5.12 -3.98 -16.71
N ALA A 67 4.80 -4.13 -18.00
CA ALA A 67 3.64 -3.48 -18.58
C ALA A 67 2.42 -3.89 -17.74
N ILE A 68 1.89 -2.93 -16.97
CA ILE A 68 0.74 -3.16 -16.10
C ILE A 68 -0.38 -3.66 -17.02
N SER A 69 -0.75 -4.92 -16.84
CA SER A 69 -1.82 -5.56 -17.61
C SER A 69 -3.14 -5.12 -17.01
N GLY A 70 -3.55 -3.90 -17.34
CA GLY A 70 -4.77 -3.29 -16.85
C GLY A 70 -5.08 -2.02 -17.66
N PRO A 71 -6.32 -1.51 -17.57
CA PRO A 71 -6.66 -0.23 -18.18
C PRO A 71 -5.69 0.84 -17.65
N VAL A 72 -4.96 1.47 -18.55
CA VAL A 72 -4.03 2.55 -18.20
C VAL A 72 -4.81 3.71 -17.61
N LEU A 73 -4.22 4.39 -16.63
CA LEU A 73 -4.83 5.59 -16.06
C LEU A 73 -4.89 6.68 -17.14
N GLN A 74 -6.10 7.09 -17.50
CA GLN A 74 -6.31 8.18 -18.46
C GLN A 74 -5.75 9.48 -17.84
N VAL A 75 -4.79 10.12 -18.53
CA VAL A 75 -4.04 11.27 -18.00
C VAL A 75 -4.95 12.50 -17.80
N SER A 76 -5.97 12.65 -18.62
CA SER A 76 -6.90 13.79 -18.61
C SER A 76 -8.33 13.36 -18.99
N PRO A 77 -9.07 12.71 -18.07
CA PRO A 77 -10.40 12.18 -18.39
C PRO A 77 -11.38 13.28 -18.81
N GLU A 78 -11.28 14.48 -18.23
CA GLU A 78 -12.20 15.59 -18.53
C GLU A 78 -12.12 16.06 -19.99
N THR A 79 -10.91 16.29 -20.51
CA THR A 79 -10.70 16.79 -21.87
C THR A 79 -11.19 15.82 -22.93
N GLU A 80 -10.94 14.53 -22.74
CA GLU A 80 -11.40 13.50 -23.68
C GLU A 80 -12.91 13.33 -23.64
N LEU A 81 -13.50 13.42 -22.44
CA LEU A 81 -14.93 13.28 -22.26
C LEU A 81 -15.67 14.50 -22.86
N ASP A 82 -15.10 15.70 -22.78
CA ASP A 82 -15.63 16.88 -23.45
C ASP A 82 -15.51 16.80 -24.98
N ALA A 83 -14.37 16.31 -25.50
CA ALA A 83 -14.21 16.06 -26.93
C ALA A 83 -15.24 15.03 -27.44
N LEU A 84 -15.47 13.95 -26.69
CA LEU A 84 -16.49 12.95 -26.99
C LEU A 84 -17.91 13.56 -26.98
N ARG A 85 -18.23 14.36 -25.96
CA ARG A 85 -19.53 15.06 -25.87
C ARG A 85 -19.72 16.02 -27.04
N ALA A 86 -18.70 16.76 -27.43
CA ALA A 86 -18.75 17.66 -28.57
C ALA A 86 -18.99 16.91 -29.89
N ALA A 87 -18.25 15.82 -30.12
CA ALA A 87 -18.42 14.99 -31.32
C ALA A 87 -19.84 14.38 -31.42
N LYS A 88 -20.39 13.90 -30.28
CA LYS A 88 -21.76 13.37 -30.23
C LYS A 88 -22.81 14.45 -30.50
N ARG A 89 -22.64 15.65 -29.94
CA ARG A 89 -23.55 16.78 -30.20
C ARG A 89 -23.56 17.16 -31.68
N ALA A 90 -22.39 17.29 -32.30
CA ALA A 90 -22.30 17.57 -33.74
C ALA A 90 -23.04 16.52 -34.58
N GLN A 91 -22.95 15.23 -34.22
CA GLN A 91 -23.71 14.18 -34.91
C GLN A 91 -25.23 14.29 -34.75
N LEU A 92 -25.73 14.83 -33.65
CA LEU A 92 -27.17 14.95 -33.37
C LEU A 92 -27.77 16.25 -33.90
N GLU A 93 -26.97 17.31 -33.97
CA GLU A 93 -27.43 18.66 -34.30
C GLU A 93 -27.25 19.00 -35.78
N ASP A 94 -26.32 18.34 -36.47
CA ASP A 94 -25.97 18.68 -37.85
C ASP A 94 -26.77 17.90 -38.90
N TYR A 95 -26.91 18.54 -40.06
CA TYR A 95 -27.37 17.89 -41.29
C TYR A 95 -26.18 17.28 -42.03
N ARG A 96 -26.30 16.02 -42.43
CA ARG A 96 -25.24 15.32 -43.16
C ARG A 96 -25.80 14.36 -44.20
N TRP A 97 -25.10 14.22 -45.32
CA TRP A 97 -25.37 13.14 -46.26
C TRP A 97 -24.87 11.80 -45.72
N ILE A 98 -25.76 10.83 -45.56
CA ILE A 98 -25.38 9.45 -45.22
C ILE A 98 -24.98 8.71 -46.50
N ASP A 99 -25.81 8.81 -47.54
CA ASP A 99 -25.56 8.23 -48.86
C ASP A 99 -26.14 9.15 -49.93
N ARG A 100 -25.27 9.90 -50.62
CA ARG A 100 -25.69 10.85 -51.67
C ARG A 100 -26.30 10.16 -52.88
N GLN A 101 -25.85 8.95 -53.21
CA GLN A 101 -26.33 8.25 -54.40
C GLN A 101 -27.76 7.73 -54.19
N LYS A 102 -28.07 7.33 -52.96
CA LYS A 102 -29.41 6.86 -52.57
C LYS A 102 -30.32 7.99 -52.07
N GLY A 103 -29.85 9.23 -52.05
CA GLY A 103 -30.62 10.37 -51.55
C GLY A 103 -30.85 10.36 -50.03
N ALA A 104 -30.05 9.61 -49.27
CA ALA A 104 -30.23 9.47 -47.82
C ALA A 104 -29.49 10.58 -47.05
N VAL A 105 -30.25 11.38 -46.32
CA VAL A 105 -29.76 12.50 -45.50
C VAL A 105 -30.07 12.24 -44.02
N GLN A 106 -29.10 12.51 -43.16
CA GLN A 106 -29.27 12.69 -41.73
C GLN A 106 -29.75 14.11 -41.45
N ILE A 107 -30.86 14.21 -40.73
CA ILE A 107 -31.39 15.47 -40.21
C ILE A 107 -31.08 15.57 -38.71
N SER A 108 -31.13 16.78 -38.16
CA SER A 108 -30.98 16.97 -36.72
C SER A 108 -32.06 16.21 -35.95
N ILE A 109 -31.72 15.73 -34.74
CA ILE A 109 -32.63 14.97 -33.90
C ILE A 109 -33.90 15.77 -33.58
N GLU A 110 -33.76 17.08 -33.38
CA GLU A 110 -34.88 18.00 -33.15
C GLU A 110 -35.86 17.99 -34.33
N ARG A 111 -35.35 18.04 -35.56
CA ARG A 111 -36.19 18.02 -36.76
C ARG A 111 -36.84 16.66 -36.96
N ALA A 112 -36.13 15.57 -36.66
CA ALA A 112 -36.69 14.22 -36.74
C ALA A 112 -37.87 14.06 -35.77
N MET A 113 -37.73 14.55 -34.53
CA MET A 113 -38.82 14.52 -33.54
C MET A 113 -40.03 15.35 -34.00
N GLN A 114 -39.81 16.56 -34.53
CA GLN A 114 -40.90 17.41 -35.06
C GLN A 114 -41.68 16.70 -36.17
N LEU A 115 -40.98 16.18 -37.19
CA LEU A 115 -41.61 15.48 -38.30
C LEU A 115 -42.36 14.23 -37.86
N LEU A 116 -41.83 13.52 -36.85
CA LEU A 116 -42.50 12.35 -36.28
C LEU A 116 -43.79 12.75 -35.55
N ALA A 117 -43.76 13.82 -34.76
CA ALA A 117 -44.93 14.35 -34.05
C ALA A 117 -46.00 14.87 -35.01
N GLU A 118 -45.61 15.65 -36.02
CA GLU A 118 -46.50 16.14 -37.08
C GLU A 118 -47.19 14.97 -37.80
N ARG A 119 -46.43 13.92 -38.14
CA ARG A 119 -46.97 12.73 -38.80
C ARG A 119 -47.92 11.94 -37.92
N ALA A 120 -47.63 11.82 -36.62
CA ALA A 120 -48.52 11.17 -35.67
C ALA A 120 -49.84 11.93 -35.54
N ALA A 121 -49.79 13.26 -35.35
CA ALA A 121 -50.98 14.10 -35.27
C ALA A 121 -51.83 14.06 -36.56
N ALA A 122 -51.19 14.06 -37.73
CA ALA A 122 -51.89 13.94 -39.01
C ALA A 122 -52.57 12.57 -39.19
N LYS A 123 -51.96 11.49 -38.68
CA LYS A 123 -52.55 10.15 -38.71
C LYS A 123 -53.79 10.07 -37.82
N ASP A 124 -53.75 10.67 -36.63
CA ASP A 124 -54.87 10.68 -35.69
C ASP A 124 -56.03 11.59 -36.16
N ALA A 125 -55.74 12.58 -37.00
CA ALA A 125 -56.73 13.46 -37.62
C ALA A 125 -57.40 12.87 -38.88
N SER A 126 -56.99 11.68 -39.34
CA SER A 126 -57.60 10.96 -40.46
C SER A 126 -58.66 9.99 -39.91
N PRO A 127 -59.96 10.12 -40.30
CA PRO A 127 -61.06 9.30 -39.77
C PRO A 127 -61.01 7.83 -40.20
#